data_AF-A0A7C4K762-F1
#
_entry.id   AF-A0A7C4K762-F1
#
_cell.length_a   1.000
_cell.length_b   1.000
_cell.length_c   1.000
_cell.angle_alpha   90.00
_cell.angle_beta   90.00
_cell.angle_gamma   90.00
#
_symmetry.space_group_name_H-M   'P 1'
#
loop_
_entity.id
_entity.type
_entity.pdbx_description
1 polymer ?
#
loop_
_entity_poly.entity_id
_entity_poly.type
_entity_poly.pdbx_seq_one_letter_code
_entity_poly.pdbx_strand_id
1 'polypeptide(L)'
;MPPHKSPLAILVVLAALFALIMLAVGCAAPPPAPSPEVIEKVVTQVVTVEVPKEVQVEVTREVVVTPPSPAELAAQYMPDSLHGTTRGMGYFYSKEQGGFETLTGIPYEELPCQNCHTKYNKGEKAGQTRCEACHIADPERFAPPQASVRMPQYAESGNSGCLSCHRRQGFEYTKTTVRLDAEGKPVLDPETGVEIQVPAITDVHRSPAPAGKSLACVNCHDTVSTHGDGNVYNNLFDSPNTECTDCHAADKLSANPGHQAHGENMTCAACHAQTVVSCQGCHLNAVIAGAPEFPNQRVFGWKFLVKNNEGKIDLGNMMTAMYVDDAGDLKTIAVLSPYYDHSIGKPKDINALCAQCHDNPNVKAYNETGAIVISQWDEAAGKMVYPTKGVVPVPPDYQTAFKIVFPIISNVEEVAQAAKDGMPAAEVEKLAKWIFGEDAPDMWQMNYATPLDKMPPQMQFSFPTPTP
;
A
#
# COMPACT_ATOMS: atom_id res chain seq x y z
N MET A 1 50.73 -7.53 -39.08
CA MET A 1 51.56 -7.42 -40.30
C MET A 1 50.65 -6.92 -41.43
N PRO A 2 51.07 -5.88 -42.16
CA PRO A 2 50.32 -5.21 -43.24
C PRO A 2 50.44 -6.05 -44.54
N PRO A 3 49.81 -5.73 -45.70
CA PRO A 3 50.22 -4.58 -46.55
C PRO A 3 49.09 -3.95 -47.46
N HIS A 4 49.11 -2.63 -47.69
CA HIS A 4 49.57 -1.90 -48.91
C HIS A 4 48.55 -1.78 -50.05
N LYS A 5 48.04 -0.57 -50.35
CA LYS A 5 48.56 0.59 -51.16
C LYS A 5 48.25 0.48 -52.67
N SER A 6 47.43 1.43 -53.16
CA SER A 6 47.51 2.35 -54.35
C SER A 6 48.27 1.92 -55.63
N PRO A 7 48.08 2.50 -56.86
CA PRO A 7 47.75 3.93 -57.12
C PRO A 7 47.09 4.35 -58.49
N LEU A 8 46.88 5.68 -58.63
CA LEU A 8 47.20 6.58 -59.77
C LEU A 8 46.25 6.87 -60.97
N ALA A 9 46.06 8.18 -61.23
CA ALA A 9 46.24 8.97 -62.50
C ALA A 9 45.11 10.02 -62.68
N ILE A 10 45.24 11.36 -62.69
CA ILE A 10 46.18 12.41 -63.15
C ILE A 10 46.11 12.78 -64.67
N LEU A 11 45.60 14.01 -64.87
CA LEU A 11 45.84 15.07 -65.88
C LEU A 11 45.36 15.00 -67.36
N VAL A 12 44.45 15.95 -67.64
CA VAL A 12 44.39 16.96 -68.72
C VAL A 12 45.63 17.09 -69.62
N VAL A 13 45.37 17.12 -70.93
CA VAL A 13 46.31 17.14 -72.06
C VAL A 13 46.94 18.53 -72.27
N LEU A 14 48.26 18.51 -72.51
CA LEU A 14 49.17 19.61 -72.81
C LEU A 14 49.14 20.09 -74.28
N ALA A 15 49.57 21.34 -74.41
CA ALA A 15 49.87 22.16 -75.58
C ALA A 15 50.86 21.59 -76.61
N ALA A 16 50.83 22.12 -77.85
CA ALA A 16 51.98 22.78 -78.52
C ALA A 16 51.70 23.16 -79.99
N LEU A 17 51.98 24.43 -80.37
CA LEU A 17 52.72 24.86 -81.58
C LEU A 17 52.96 26.39 -81.45
N PHE A 18 54.16 26.89 -81.06
CA PHE A 18 55.31 27.28 -81.92
C PHE A 18 54.95 28.26 -83.07
N ALA A 19 55.63 29.38 -83.38
CA ALA A 19 56.75 30.12 -82.79
C ALA A 19 57.02 31.42 -83.62
N LEU A 20 57.79 32.34 -83.02
CA LEU A 20 58.85 33.21 -83.62
C LEU A 20 58.48 34.47 -84.45
N ILE A 21 58.87 35.67 -83.97
CA ILE A 21 60.03 36.48 -84.45
C ILE A 21 60.17 37.81 -83.66
N MET A 22 61.43 38.22 -83.54
CA MET A 22 62.13 39.21 -82.70
C MET A 22 61.88 40.72 -82.91
N LEU A 23 62.31 41.46 -81.89
CA LEU A 23 62.55 42.91 -81.71
C LEU A 23 63.06 43.72 -82.94
N ALA A 24 62.59 44.97 -83.06
CA ALA A 24 63.42 46.18 -83.25
C ALA A 24 62.61 47.50 -83.07
N VAL A 25 63.36 48.54 -82.70
CA VAL A 25 63.00 49.90 -82.22
C VAL A 25 62.57 50.85 -83.36
N GLY A 26 61.72 51.85 -83.06
CA GLY A 26 61.54 53.03 -83.92
C GLY A 26 60.57 54.08 -83.37
N CYS A 27 61.07 55.28 -83.08
CA CYS A 27 60.36 56.45 -82.55
C CYS A 27 59.47 57.19 -83.57
N ALA A 28 58.57 58.02 -83.01
CA ALA A 28 57.99 59.30 -83.49
C ALA A 28 56.51 59.35 -83.95
N ALA A 29 55.79 60.28 -83.31
CA ALA A 29 54.37 60.71 -83.41
C ALA A 29 54.13 61.66 -84.63
N PRO A 30 53.01 62.43 -84.83
CA PRO A 30 51.85 62.78 -83.97
C PRO A 30 50.48 62.92 -84.74
N PRO A 31 49.48 63.77 -84.35
CA PRO A 31 48.08 63.41 -84.04
C PRO A 31 47.06 63.84 -85.13
N PRO A 32 45.72 63.70 -84.95
CA PRO A 32 44.92 64.81 -84.40
C PRO A 32 43.61 64.43 -83.66
N ALA A 33 42.92 65.49 -83.24
CA ALA A 33 41.91 65.70 -82.20
C ALA A 33 40.44 65.29 -82.53
N PRO A 34 39.51 65.35 -81.55
CA PRO A 34 38.19 64.72 -81.62
C PRO A 34 37.04 65.68 -81.95
N SER A 35 35.88 65.12 -82.35
CA SER A 35 34.54 65.75 -82.36
C SER A 35 33.47 64.65 -82.46
N PRO A 36 32.16 64.94 -82.28
CA PRO A 36 31.44 64.93 -81.01
C PRO A 36 30.29 63.90 -80.98
N GLU A 37 29.67 63.76 -79.80
CA GLU A 37 28.69 62.71 -79.44
C GLU A 37 27.24 63.29 -79.41
N VAL A 38 26.25 62.52 -79.88
CA VAL A 38 24.80 62.75 -79.65
C VAL A 38 24.08 61.40 -79.44
N ILE A 39 23.15 61.41 -78.48
CA ILE A 39 22.59 60.29 -77.70
C ILE A 39 21.28 59.77 -78.32
N GLU A 40 21.10 58.45 -78.39
CA GLU A 40 19.82 57.77 -78.68
C GLU A 40 19.30 57.02 -77.42
N LYS A 41 18.07 57.31 -76.99
CA LYS A 41 17.43 56.72 -75.79
C LYS A 41 16.79 55.37 -76.11
N VAL A 42 17.26 54.30 -75.47
CA VAL A 42 16.56 53.01 -75.39
C VAL A 42 15.72 52.98 -74.11
N VAL A 43 14.41 52.73 -74.23
CA VAL A 43 13.47 52.58 -73.12
C VAL A 43 13.47 51.11 -72.69
N THR A 44 14.05 50.81 -71.53
CA THR A 44 13.92 49.50 -70.88
C THR A 44 12.82 49.57 -69.83
N GLN A 45 11.69 48.90 -70.07
CA GLN A 45 10.61 48.77 -69.09
C GLN A 45 10.99 47.67 -68.10
N VAL A 46 11.35 48.06 -66.87
CA VAL A 46 11.58 47.11 -65.77
C VAL A 46 10.21 46.77 -65.17
N VAL A 47 9.76 45.53 -65.33
CA VAL A 47 8.56 45.01 -64.66
C VAL A 47 9.01 44.47 -63.30
N THR A 48 8.59 45.11 -62.22
CA THR A 48 8.80 44.61 -60.86
C THR A 48 7.65 43.68 -60.49
N VAL A 49 7.93 42.38 -60.30
CA VAL A 49 6.96 41.42 -59.75
C VAL A 49 7.31 41.21 -58.28
N GLU A 50 6.44 41.66 -57.38
CA GLU A 50 6.54 41.33 -55.95
C GLU A 50 6.05 39.89 -55.76
N VAL A 51 6.98 38.95 -55.51
CA VAL A 51 6.64 37.58 -55.10
C VAL A 51 6.52 37.58 -53.58
N PRO A 52 5.34 37.38 -52.98
CA PRO A 52 5.23 37.22 -51.54
C PRO A 52 5.94 35.91 -51.16
N LYS A 53 7.10 36.05 -50.52
CA LYS A 53 7.81 34.91 -49.93
C LYS A 53 7.28 34.73 -48.52
N GLU A 54 6.43 33.73 -48.31
CA GLU A 54 6.13 33.27 -46.95
C GLU A 54 7.42 32.72 -46.35
N VAL A 55 8.01 33.49 -45.43
CA VAL A 55 9.11 33.03 -44.59
C VAL A 55 8.47 32.43 -43.35
N GLN A 56 8.41 31.11 -43.26
CA GLN A 56 8.11 30.46 -41.99
C GLN A 56 9.30 30.68 -41.07
N VAL A 57 9.15 31.62 -40.13
CA VAL A 57 10.09 31.82 -39.04
C VAL A 57 9.69 30.85 -37.94
N GLU A 58 10.44 29.77 -37.75
CA GLU A 58 10.31 28.95 -36.55
C GLU A 58 10.70 29.82 -35.34
N VAL A 59 9.70 30.36 -34.66
CA VAL A 59 9.88 31.02 -33.37
C VAL A 59 9.96 29.93 -32.32
N THR A 60 11.18 29.54 -31.93
CA THR A 60 11.40 28.69 -30.75
C THR A 60 10.97 29.49 -29.52
N ARG A 61 9.71 29.36 -29.12
CA ARG A 61 9.22 29.89 -27.86
C ARG A 61 9.69 28.93 -26.77
N GLU A 62 10.67 29.33 -25.98
CA GLU A 62 10.93 28.67 -24.69
C GLU A 62 9.69 28.85 -23.81
N VAL A 63 8.83 27.84 -23.78
CA VAL A 63 7.78 27.74 -22.77
C VAL A 63 8.46 27.18 -21.54
N VAL A 64 8.74 28.03 -20.56
CA VAL A 64 9.12 27.57 -19.22
C VAL A 64 7.89 26.89 -18.63
N VAL A 65 7.82 25.57 -18.76
CA VAL A 65 6.80 24.77 -18.08
C VAL A 65 7.25 24.65 -16.63
N THR A 66 6.61 25.41 -15.74
CA THR A 66 6.79 25.19 -14.30
C THR A 66 6.22 23.81 -13.99
N PRO A 67 7.00 22.87 -13.41
CA PRO A 67 6.46 21.59 -13.02
C PRO A 67 5.32 21.81 -12.02
N PRO A 68 4.26 20.99 -12.06
CA PRO A 68 3.15 21.09 -11.12
C PRO A 68 3.67 20.99 -9.68
N SER A 69 3.10 21.81 -8.80
CA SER A 69 3.40 21.76 -7.37
C SER A 69 3.00 20.41 -6.77
N PRO A 70 3.57 20.02 -5.62
CA PRO A 70 3.16 18.79 -4.93
C PRO A 70 1.65 18.72 -4.63
N ALA A 71 1.00 19.85 -4.37
CA ALA A 71 -0.43 19.92 -4.15
C ALA A 71 -1.24 19.67 -5.44
N GLU A 72 -0.78 20.21 -6.58
CA GLU A 72 -1.39 19.96 -7.89
C GLU A 72 -1.21 18.49 -8.30
N LEU A 73 -0.02 17.91 -8.09
CA LEU A 73 0.22 16.49 -8.31
C LEU A 73 -0.66 15.60 -7.43
N ALA A 74 -0.78 15.93 -6.13
CA ALA A 74 -1.66 15.19 -5.23
C ALA A 74 -3.12 15.25 -5.69
N ALA A 75 -3.62 16.42 -6.09
CA ALA A 75 -4.98 16.56 -6.61
C ALA A 75 -5.19 15.79 -7.92
N GLN A 76 -4.16 15.72 -8.77
CA GLN A 76 -4.17 14.96 -10.02
C GLN A 76 -4.16 13.45 -9.79
N TYR A 77 -3.34 12.95 -8.85
CA TYR A 77 -3.12 11.51 -8.66
C TYR A 77 -4.07 10.85 -7.67
N MET A 78 -4.62 11.59 -6.70
CA MET A 78 -5.52 11.02 -5.69
C MET A 78 -6.67 10.21 -6.32
N PRO A 79 -7.40 10.71 -7.35
CA PRO A 79 -8.50 9.98 -7.95
C PRO A 79 -8.16 8.56 -8.44
N ASP A 80 -6.92 8.34 -8.88
CA ASP A 80 -6.42 7.07 -9.42
C ASP A 80 -5.75 6.19 -8.35
N SER A 81 -5.35 6.77 -7.22
CA SER A 81 -4.78 6.04 -6.09
C SER A 81 -5.75 5.02 -5.48
N LEU A 82 -5.23 4.10 -4.66
CA LEU A 82 -6.08 3.19 -3.87
C LEU A 82 -6.99 3.92 -2.88
N HIS A 83 -6.57 5.06 -2.36
CA HIS A 83 -7.42 5.87 -1.47
C HIS A 83 -8.55 6.56 -2.25
N GLY A 84 -8.34 6.95 -3.51
CA GLY A 84 -9.37 7.59 -4.34
C GLY A 84 -10.32 6.61 -5.03
N THR A 85 -9.83 5.42 -5.35
CA THR A 85 -10.63 4.36 -5.98
C THR A 85 -11.29 3.44 -4.97
N THR A 86 -10.68 3.23 -3.79
CA THR A 86 -11.10 2.25 -2.76
C THR A 86 -11.25 0.82 -3.28
N ARG A 87 -10.73 0.52 -4.48
CA ARG A 87 -11.06 -0.71 -5.23
C ARG A 87 -10.40 -1.98 -4.71
N GLY A 88 -9.46 -1.86 -3.77
CA GLY A 88 -8.71 -3.01 -3.24
C GLY A 88 -9.60 -4.05 -2.55
N MET A 89 -10.58 -3.59 -1.76
CA MET A 89 -11.53 -4.51 -1.10
C MET A 89 -12.41 -5.22 -2.12
N GLY A 90 -12.91 -4.50 -3.13
CA GLY A 90 -13.70 -5.08 -4.22
C GLY A 90 -12.90 -6.09 -5.04
N TYR A 91 -11.64 -5.79 -5.34
CA TYR A 91 -10.74 -6.73 -6.01
C TYR A 91 -10.61 -8.05 -5.24
N PHE A 92 -10.31 -7.98 -3.94
CA PHE A 92 -10.18 -9.18 -3.10
C PHE A 92 -11.48 -9.99 -2.97
N TYR A 93 -12.61 -9.29 -2.90
CA TYR A 93 -13.92 -9.89 -2.77
C TYR A 93 -14.42 -10.56 -4.07
N SER A 94 -14.00 -10.04 -5.22
CA SER A 94 -14.53 -10.43 -6.53
C SER A 94 -14.34 -11.90 -6.86
N LYS A 95 -15.29 -12.48 -7.59
CA LYS A 95 -15.24 -13.88 -8.03
C LYS A 95 -14.08 -14.15 -9.00
N GLU A 96 -13.67 -13.14 -9.78
CA GLU A 96 -12.52 -13.21 -10.69
C GLU A 96 -11.20 -13.45 -9.94
N GLN A 97 -11.14 -13.08 -8.66
CA GLN A 97 -10.00 -13.33 -7.76
C GLN A 97 -10.25 -14.51 -6.81
N GLY A 98 -11.25 -15.35 -7.12
CA GLY A 98 -11.67 -16.45 -6.23
C GLY A 98 -12.14 -15.96 -4.87
N GLY A 99 -12.66 -14.72 -4.81
CA GLY A 99 -13.16 -14.10 -3.60
C GLY A 99 -14.57 -14.54 -3.23
N PHE A 100 -15.05 -13.99 -2.12
CA PHE A 100 -16.29 -14.43 -1.49
C PHE A 100 -17.55 -14.18 -2.33
N GLU A 101 -17.49 -13.31 -3.34
CA GLU A 101 -18.56 -13.17 -4.36
C GLU A 101 -18.94 -14.50 -5.00
N THR A 102 -17.98 -15.43 -5.13
CA THR A 102 -18.23 -16.78 -5.67
C THR A 102 -19.28 -17.55 -4.87
N LEU A 103 -19.36 -17.32 -3.55
CA LEU A 103 -20.30 -17.99 -2.66
C LEU A 103 -21.54 -17.15 -2.38
N THR A 104 -21.40 -15.82 -2.25
CA THR A 104 -22.53 -14.94 -1.96
C THR A 104 -23.39 -14.65 -3.18
N GLY A 105 -22.79 -14.61 -4.37
CA GLY A 105 -23.44 -14.13 -5.60
C GLY A 105 -23.76 -12.62 -5.61
N ILE A 106 -23.39 -11.88 -4.56
CA ILE A 106 -23.67 -10.45 -4.41
C ILE A 106 -22.47 -9.65 -4.92
N PRO A 107 -22.60 -8.77 -5.93
CA PRO A 107 -21.51 -7.90 -6.37
C PRO A 107 -21.02 -6.96 -5.26
N TYR A 108 -19.74 -6.59 -5.28
CA TYR A 108 -19.17 -5.71 -4.24
C TYR A 108 -19.89 -4.34 -4.17
N GLU A 109 -20.36 -3.83 -5.31
CA GLU A 109 -21.09 -2.57 -5.43
C GLU A 109 -22.47 -2.59 -4.75
N GLU A 110 -23.00 -3.77 -4.44
CA GLU A 110 -24.24 -3.95 -3.70
C GLU A 110 -24.00 -4.10 -2.19
N LEU A 111 -22.74 -4.29 -1.77
CA LEU A 111 -22.39 -4.38 -0.37
C LEU A 111 -22.34 -2.99 0.29
N PRO A 112 -22.88 -2.85 1.51
CA PRO A 112 -22.72 -1.61 2.29
C PRO A 112 -21.25 -1.29 2.64
N CYS A 113 -20.36 -2.28 2.50
CA CYS A 113 -18.91 -2.21 2.76
C CYS A 113 -18.13 -1.33 1.78
N GLN A 114 -18.70 -0.96 0.63
CA GLN A 114 -18.04 -0.12 -0.38
C GLN A 114 -17.75 1.32 0.10
N ASN A 115 -18.33 1.71 1.24
CA ASN A 115 -18.42 3.10 1.65
C ASN A 115 -17.25 3.52 2.57
N CYS A 116 -16.07 3.75 2.00
CA CYS A 116 -14.90 4.38 2.65
C CYS A 116 -14.69 5.84 2.21
N HIS A 117 -15.79 6.57 1.96
CA HIS A 117 -15.88 7.71 1.03
C HIS A 117 -14.84 8.82 1.21
N THR A 118 -13.79 8.75 0.40
CA THR A 118 -12.86 9.83 0.06
C THR A 118 -13.43 10.79 -1.00
N LYS A 119 -14.67 10.57 -1.44
CA LYS A 119 -15.39 11.40 -2.43
C LYS A 119 -16.69 11.95 -1.84
N TYR A 120 -17.20 13.04 -2.40
CA TYR A 120 -18.52 13.54 -2.06
C TYR A 120 -19.63 12.68 -2.69
N ASN A 121 -20.63 12.32 -1.89
CA ASN A 121 -21.72 11.45 -2.34
C ASN A 121 -22.92 12.19 -2.95
N LYS A 122 -23.07 13.49 -2.64
CA LYS A 122 -24.21 14.33 -3.06
C LYS A 122 -23.77 15.79 -3.21
N GLY A 123 -24.60 16.59 -3.86
CA GLY A 123 -24.36 18.02 -4.08
C GLY A 123 -23.47 18.31 -5.28
N GLU A 124 -23.09 19.58 -5.44
CA GLU A 124 -22.35 20.07 -6.62
C GLU A 124 -20.95 19.47 -6.76
N LYS A 125 -20.39 18.96 -5.67
CA LYS A 125 -19.08 18.29 -5.65
C LYS A 125 -19.17 16.77 -5.77
N ALA A 126 -20.36 16.20 -6.01
CA ALA A 126 -20.54 14.74 -6.08
C ALA A 126 -19.53 14.09 -7.04
N GLY A 127 -18.87 13.02 -6.57
CA GLY A 127 -17.82 12.31 -7.30
C GLY A 127 -16.42 12.93 -7.19
N GLN A 128 -16.29 14.18 -6.71
CA GLN A 128 -14.98 14.80 -6.47
C GLN A 128 -14.35 14.30 -5.18
N THR A 129 -13.02 14.27 -5.17
CA THR A 129 -12.19 14.01 -3.99
C THR A 129 -12.50 14.98 -2.86
N ARG A 130 -12.55 14.42 -1.65
CA ARG A 130 -12.84 15.09 -0.40
C ARG A 130 -11.59 15.24 0.45
N CYS A 131 -10.77 16.25 0.15
CA CYS A 131 -9.50 16.49 0.83
C CYS A 131 -9.67 16.68 2.35
N GLU A 132 -10.78 17.26 2.80
CA GLU A 132 -11.07 17.49 4.22
C GLU A 132 -11.43 16.22 5.01
N ALA A 133 -11.54 15.06 4.34
CA ALA A 133 -11.63 13.78 5.04
C ALA A 133 -10.30 13.43 5.75
N CYS A 134 -9.17 13.92 5.22
CA CYS A 134 -7.83 13.62 5.72
C CYS A 134 -7.08 14.87 6.22
N HIS A 135 -7.35 16.04 5.62
CA HIS A 135 -6.68 17.30 5.95
C HIS A 135 -7.57 18.25 6.74
N ILE A 136 -6.95 19.07 7.58
CA ILE A 136 -7.63 20.29 8.06
C ILE A 136 -7.69 21.26 6.89
N ALA A 137 -8.88 21.42 6.31
CA ALA A 137 -9.14 22.39 5.26
C ALA A 137 -9.45 23.77 5.88
N ASP A 138 -8.42 24.46 6.34
CA ASP A 138 -8.49 25.87 6.76
C ASP A 138 -8.01 26.76 5.58
N PRO A 139 -8.79 27.78 5.16
CA PRO A 139 -8.40 28.73 4.11
C PRO A 139 -7.03 29.39 4.30
N GLU A 140 -6.55 29.52 5.54
CA GLU A 140 -5.24 30.13 5.84
C GLU A 140 -4.13 29.09 6.08
N ARG A 141 -4.46 27.80 6.24
CA ARG A 141 -3.50 26.72 6.55
C ARG A 141 -3.96 25.37 6.00
N PHE A 142 -3.26 24.85 4.99
CA PHE A 142 -3.31 23.41 4.70
C PHE A 142 -2.47 22.68 5.76
N ALA A 143 -3.09 22.20 6.83
CA ALA A 143 -2.36 21.45 7.84
C ALA A 143 -2.11 20.00 7.38
N PRO A 144 -0.96 19.39 7.71
CA PRO A 144 -0.72 17.98 7.41
C PRO A 144 -1.77 17.08 8.08
N PRO A 145 -2.04 15.88 7.53
CA PRO A 145 -2.95 14.92 8.16
C PRO A 145 -2.47 14.63 9.58
N GLN A 146 -3.33 14.85 10.57
CA GLN A 146 -3.05 14.36 11.93
C GLN A 146 -3.81 13.05 12.11
N ALA A 147 -3.20 12.09 12.80
CA ALA A 147 -3.76 10.76 13.01
C ALA A 147 -5.14 10.76 13.73
N SER A 148 -5.56 11.92 14.25
CA SER A 148 -6.81 12.11 14.99
C SER A 148 -7.34 13.56 14.90
N VAL A 149 -7.49 14.14 13.70
CA VAL A 149 -8.06 15.50 13.57
C VAL A 149 -9.56 15.47 13.83
N ARG A 150 -10.10 15.86 14.98
CA ARG A 150 -11.56 16.06 15.11
C ARG A 150 -12.01 17.17 14.15
N MET A 151 -12.52 16.80 12.98
CA MET A 151 -13.03 17.77 12.02
C MET A 151 -14.30 18.41 12.59
N PRO A 152 -14.47 19.73 12.53
CA PRO A 152 -15.62 20.42 13.13
C PRO A 152 -16.98 19.88 12.69
N GLN A 153 -17.08 19.43 11.44
CA GLN A 153 -18.29 18.81 10.88
C GLN A 153 -18.52 17.35 11.30
N TYR A 154 -17.57 16.73 12.01
CA TYR A 154 -17.56 15.34 12.49
C TYR A 154 -17.20 15.22 13.97
N ALA A 155 -17.23 16.33 14.72
CA ALA A 155 -16.70 16.40 16.09
C ALA A 155 -17.42 15.45 17.07
N GLU A 156 -18.65 15.04 16.75
CA GLU A 156 -19.47 14.13 17.56
C GLU A 156 -19.38 12.65 17.13
N SER A 157 -18.67 12.30 16.03
CA SER A 157 -18.73 10.97 15.41
C SER A 157 -17.51 10.06 15.62
N GLY A 158 -16.56 10.42 16.50
CA GLY A 158 -15.40 9.57 16.83
C GLY A 158 -14.15 9.82 15.97
N ASN A 159 -13.32 8.78 15.79
CA ASN A 159 -12.00 8.85 15.13
C ASN A 159 -12.08 9.48 13.73
N SER A 160 -11.03 10.20 13.36
CA SER A 160 -11.01 11.11 12.21
C SER A 160 -9.60 11.16 11.59
N GLY A 161 -9.47 11.65 10.36
CA GLY A 161 -8.24 11.45 9.57
C GLY A 161 -8.12 9.98 9.16
N CYS A 162 -6.90 9.41 9.17
CA CYS A 162 -6.66 8.04 8.71
C CYS A 162 -7.51 7.00 9.46
N LEU A 163 -7.64 7.14 10.78
CA LEU A 163 -8.32 6.18 11.65
C LEU A 163 -9.85 6.16 11.51
N SER A 164 -10.43 7.08 10.72
CA SER A 164 -11.86 7.04 10.38
C SER A 164 -12.19 5.85 9.47
N CYS A 165 -11.26 5.49 8.58
CA CYS A 165 -11.40 4.40 7.62
C CYS A 165 -10.52 3.20 8.00
N HIS A 166 -9.32 3.44 8.51
CA HIS A 166 -8.38 2.40 8.96
C HIS A 166 -8.74 1.86 10.35
N ARG A 167 -9.92 1.23 10.46
CA ARG A 167 -10.50 0.79 11.74
C ARG A 167 -9.67 -0.28 12.47
N ARG A 168 -8.96 -1.14 11.74
CA ARG A 168 -8.02 -2.12 12.35
C ARG A 168 -6.86 -1.41 13.05
N GLN A 169 -6.23 -0.46 12.37
CA GLN A 169 -5.21 0.41 12.98
C GLN A 169 -5.80 1.25 14.11
N GLY A 170 -7.07 1.68 13.99
CA GLY A 170 -7.82 2.32 15.07
C GLY A 170 -7.88 1.44 16.31
N PHE A 171 -8.23 0.16 16.15
CA PHE A 171 -8.22 -0.82 17.24
C PHE A 171 -6.82 -1.03 17.81
N GLU A 172 -5.78 -1.18 16.97
CA GLU A 172 -4.38 -1.28 17.42
C GLU A 172 -3.97 -0.09 18.29
N TYR A 173 -4.45 1.11 17.94
CA TYR A 173 -4.14 2.34 18.64
C TYR A 173 -4.90 2.50 19.97
N THR A 174 -6.19 2.15 19.98
CA THR A 174 -7.08 2.43 21.12
C THR A 174 -7.24 1.25 22.08
N LYS A 175 -6.85 0.03 21.71
CA LYS A 175 -7.04 -1.14 22.56
C LYS A 175 -6.14 -1.03 23.79
N THR A 176 -6.74 -1.08 24.98
CA THR A 176 -6.03 -1.12 26.25
C THR A 176 -6.12 -2.48 26.93
N THR A 177 -5.21 -2.69 27.88
CA THR A 177 -5.20 -3.80 28.83
C THR A 177 -4.85 -3.25 30.22
N VAL A 178 -5.20 -4.01 31.25
CA VAL A 178 -4.81 -3.71 32.64
C VAL A 178 -3.30 -3.78 32.77
N ARG A 179 -2.69 -2.77 33.40
CA ARG A 179 -1.29 -2.78 33.79
C ARG A 179 -1.08 -3.75 34.94
N LEU A 180 -0.17 -4.70 34.77
CA LEU A 180 0.19 -5.65 35.81
C LEU A 180 1.53 -5.28 36.46
N ASP A 181 1.69 -5.58 37.74
CA ASP A 181 2.98 -5.50 38.46
C ASP A 181 3.89 -6.70 38.15
N ALA A 182 5.05 -6.78 38.81
CA ALA A 182 6.02 -7.85 38.58
C ALA A 182 5.48 -9.23 38.99
N GLU A 183 4.47 -9.27 39.86
CA GLU A 183 3.80 -10.47 40.35
C GLU A 183 2.53 -10.79 39.53
N GLY A 184 2.22 -10.00 38.50
CA GLY A 184 1.08 -10.21 37.61
C GLY A 184 -0.26 -9.71 38.17
N LYS A 185 -0.26 -8.84 39.18
CA LYS A 185 -1.48 -8.27 39.76
C LYS A 185 -1.84 -6.92 39.13
N PRO A 186 -3.14 -6.58 39.02
CA PRO A 186 -3.57 -5.26 38.57
C PRO A 186 -2.97 -4.13 39.39
N VAL A 187 -2.32 -3.18 38.72
CA VAL A 187 -1.84 -1.95 39.35
C VAL A 187 -3.00 -0.96 39.42
N LEU A 188 -3.32 -0.53 40.63
CA LEU A 188 -4.38 0.44 40.88
C LEU A 188 -3.85 1.87 40.88
N ASP A 189 -4.69 2.78 40.42
CA ASP A 189 -4.49 4.21 40.58
C ASP A 189 -4.60 4.56 42.08
N PRO A 190 -3.60 5.24 42.67
CA PRO A 190 -3.56 5.48 44.11
C PRO A 190 -4.61 6.49 44.60
N GLU A 191 -5.18 7.30 43.71
CA GLU A 191 -6.21 8.30 44.06
C GLU A 191 -7.61 7.73 43.92
N THR A 192 -7.86 6.99 42.84
CA THR A 192 -9.20 6.50 42.47
C THR A 192 -9.43 5.05 42.85
N GLY A 193 -8.37 4.27 43.09
CA GLY A 193 -8.43 2.83 43.32
C GLY A 193 -8.80 2.00 42.08
N VAL A 194 -8.89 2.63 40.90
CA VAL A 194 -9.27 1.97 39.63
C VAL A 194 -8.04 1.35 38.97
N GLU A 195 -8.20 0.21 38.31
CA GLU A 195 -7.13 -0.44 37.55
C GLU A 195 -6.58 0.47 36.44
N ILE A 196 -5.26 0.65 36.43
CA ILE A 196 -4.59 1.47 35.43
C ILE A 196 -4.58 0.72 34.09
N GLN A 197 -5.12 1.38 33.07
CA GLN A 197 -5.12 0.89 31.69
C GLN A 197 -3.88 1.38 30.93
N VAL A 198 -3.27 0.50 30.15
CA VAL A 198 -2.16 0.80 29.24
C VAL A 198 -2.46 0.27 27.84
N PRO A 199 -1.83 0.79 26.77
CA PRO A 199 -2.01 0.24 25.43
C PRO A 199 -1.70 -1.27 25.40
N ALA A 200 -2.62 -2.08 24.90
CA ALA A 200 -2.44 -3.52 24.73
C ALA A 200 -1.50 -3.85 23.57
N ILE A 201 -1.47 -2.98 22.57
CA ILE A 201 -0.62 -3.07 21.39
C ILE A 201 0.25 -1.82 21.36
N THR A 202 1.56 -2.02 21.43
CA THR A 202 2.54 -0.94 21.40
C THR A 202 3.36 -1.02 20.13
N ASP A 203 3.93 0.11 19.71
CA ASP A 203 4.82 0.18 18.57
C ASP A 203 5.91 1.21 18.83
N VAL A 204 7.17 0.83 18.57
CA VAL A 204 8.35 1.64 18.90
C VAL A 204 8.46 2.93 18.08
N HIS A 205 7.75 3.01 16.95
CA HIS A 205 7.66 4.19 16.11
C HIS A 205 6.52 5.08 16.58
N ARG A 206 5.30 4.54 16.68
CA ARG A 206 4.08 5.34 16.88
C ARG A 206 3.75 5.65 18.34
N SER A 207 4.08 4.75 19.28
CA SER A 207 3.68 4.93 20.68
C SER A 207 4.39 6.14 21.30
N PRO A 208 3.78 6.82 22.28
CA PRO A 208 4.46 7.84 23.04
C PRO A 208 5.60 7.27 23.89
N ALA A 209 6.53 8.13 24.30
CA ALA A 209 7.56 7.75 25.27
C ALA A 209 6.90 7.24 26.57
N PRO A 210 7.47 6.22 27.23
CA PRO A 210 8.75 5.55 26.91
C PRO A 210 8.62 4.39 25.91
N ALA A 211 7.42 4.09 25.41
CA ALA A 211 7.17 2.91 24.57
C ALA A 211 7.57 3.11 23.09
N GLY A 212 7.63 4.36 22.61
CA GLY A 212 8.04 4.66 21.23
C GLY A 212 8.45 6.12 21.02
N LYS A 213 8.38 6.56 19.75
CA LYS A 213 8.86 7.88 19.28
C LYS A 213 7.75 8.87 18.91
N SER A 214 6.48 8.53 19.13
CA SER A 214 5.33 9.36 18.76
C SER A 214 5.26 9.73 17.26
N LEU A 215 5.77 8.87 16.37
CA LEU A 215 5.62 9.08 14.93
C LEU A 215 4.13 8.98 14.53
N ALA A 216 3.69 9.91 13.69
CA ALA A 216 2.38 9.88 13.04
C ALA A 216 2.41 9.01 11.78
N CYS A 217 1.23 8.62 11.28
CA CYS A 217 1.08 7.78 10.09
C CYS A 217 1.88 8.31 8.89
N VAL A 218 1.83 9.63 8.66
CA VAL A 218 2.49 10.32 7.54
C VAL A 218 4.01 10.46 7.67
N ASN A 219 4.59 10.05 8.82
CA ASN A 219 6.04 9.92 8.93
C ASN A 219 6.56 8.68 8.21
N CYS A 220 5.70 7.69 7.99
CA CYS A 220 5.98 6.46 7.26
C CYS A 220 5.32 6.49 5.88
N HIS A 221 4.03 6.84 5.83
CA HIS A 221 3.24 6.95 4.60
C HIS A 221 3.44 8.32 3.95
N ASP A 222 4.25 8.36 2.90
CA ASP A 222 4.60 9.60 2.23
C ASP A 222 3.48 10.12 1.31
N THR A 223 3.81 11.18 0.56
CA THR A 223 2.85 11.81 -0.37
C THR A 223 2.44 10.86 -1.48
N VAL A 224 3.34 9.98 -1.94
CA VAL A 224 3.10 9.08 -3.07
C VAL A 224 2.30 7.86 -2.62
N SER A 225 2.61 7.25 -1.47
CA SER A 225 1.83 6.13 -0.94
C SER A 225 0.41 6.55 -0.54
N THR A 226 0.21 7.83 -0.22
CA THR A 226 -1.09 8.36 0.20
C THR A 226 -1.91 8.89 -0.98
N HIS A 227 -1.34 9.77 -1.81
CA HIS A 227 -2.06 10.40 -2.93
C HIS A 227 -1.89 9.66 -4.26
N GLY A 228 -1.05 8.64 -4.34
CA GLY A 228 -0.73 7.94 -5.59
C GLY A 228 0.36 8.63 -6.41
N ASP A 229 0.74 7.95 -7.49
CA ASP A 229 1.77 8.34 -8.44
C ASP A 229 1.22 8.52 -9.88
N GLY A 230 -0.12 8.50 -10.02
CA GLY A 230 -0.82 8.55 -11.31
C GLY A 230 -1.12 7.18 -11.91
N ASN A 231 -0.70 6.09 -11.29
CA ASN A 231 -1.09 4.73 -11.67
C ASN A 231 -2.28 4.24 -10.85
N VAL A 232 -3.10 3.40 -11.46
CA VAL A 232 -4.22 2.74 -10.79
C VAL A 232 -3.79 1.34 -10.33
N TYR A 233 -3.91 1.04 -9.03
CA TYR A 233 -3.52 -0.26 -8.44
C TYR A 233 -4.71 -1.05 -7.90
N ASN A 234 -4.65 -2.38 -7.96
CA ASN A 234 -5.74 -3.25 -7.49
C ASN A 234 -5.56 -3.71 -6.04
N ASN A 235 -4.37 -3.55 -5.48
CA ASN A 235 -4.02 -4.02 -4.16
C ASN A 235 -2.84 -3.21 -3.61
N LEU A 236 -2.66 -3.27 -2.29
CA LEU A 236 -1.62 -2.52 -1.59
C LEU A 236 -0.19 -3.00 -1.83
N PHE A 237 -0.02 -4.22 -2.35
CA PHE A 237 1.29 -4.84 -2.58
C PHE A 237 1.92 -4.36 -3.89
N ASP A 238 1.09 -3.97 -4.87
CA ASP A 238 1.55 -3.42 -6.13
C ASP A 238 1.64 -1.88 -6.10
N SER A 239 0.99 -1.21 -5.14
CA SER A 239 1.03 0.24 -5.00
C SER A 239 2.26 0.72 -4.23
N PRO A 240 2.75 1.95 -4.48
CA PRO A 240 3.77 2.57 -3.64
C PRO A 240 3.41 2.50 -2.16
N ASN A 241 4.32 2.00 -1.33
CA ASN A 241 4.09 1.77 0.09
C ASN A 241 5.38 1.98 0.89
N THR A 242 5.25 1.99 2.21
CA THR A 242 6.39 2.18 3.12
C THR A 242 7.18 0.90 3.30
N GLU A 243 8.50 1.01 3.25
CA GLU A 243 9.41 -0.08 3.57
C GLU A 243 10.24 0.20 4.82
N CYS A 244 10.61 -0.87 5.53
CA CYS A 244 11.48 -0.75 6.70
C CYS A 244 12.82 -0.09 6.34
N THR A 245 13.32 -0.39 5.14
CA THR A 245 14.62 0.05 4.62
C THR A 245 14.67 1.53 4.27
N ASP A 246 13.53 2.22 4.18
CA ASP A 246 13.48 3.67 3.97
C ASP A 246 14.15 4.44 5.11
N CYS A 247 14.13 3.86 6.33
CA CYS A 247 14.80 4.39 7.51
C CYS A 247 15.89 3.45 8.06
N HIS A 248 15.72 2.13 7.91
CA HIS A 248 16.63 1.11 8.43
C HIS A 248 17.46 0.49 7.31
N ALA A 249 18.54 1.16 6.91
CA ALA A 249 19.40 0.70 5.84
C ALA A 249 19.93 -0.72 6.11
N ALA A 250 19.74 -1.63 5.14
CA ALA A 250 20.04 -3.05 5.27
C ALA A 250 21.53 -3.33 5.59
N ASP A 251 22.42 -2.49 5.06
CA ASP A 251 23.87 -2.53 5.31
C ASP A 251 24.27 -2.09 6.73
N LYS A 252 23.34 -1.49 7.48
CA LYS A 252 23.52 -1.04 8.88
C LYS A 252 22.77 -1.91 9.88
N LEU A 253 22.18 -3.03 9.43
CA LEU A 253 21.57 -3.99 10.33
C LEU A 253 22.61 -4.52 11.31
N SER A 254 22.21 -4.69 12.57
CA SER A 254 23.10 -5.29 13.56
C SER A 254 23.48 -6.71 13.14
N ALA A 255 24.75 -7.08 13.29
CA ALA A 255 25.25 -8.41 12.96
C ALA A 255 24.85 -9.46 14.02
N ASN A 256 23.59 -9.48 14.44
CA ASN A 256 23.06 -10.46 15.38
C ASN A 256 22.69 -11.77 14.66
N PRO A 257 22.61 -12.91 15.38
CA PRO A 257 22.34 -14.22 14.78
C PRO A 257 21.05 -14.27 13.95
N GLY A 258 20.01 -13.54 14.36
CA GLY A 258 18.73 -13.49 13.63
C GLY A 258 18.89 -12.85 12.25
N HIS A 259 19.54 -11.68 12.16
CA HIS A 259 19.77 -11.04 10.86
C HIS A 259 20.71 -11.86 9.96
N GLN A 260 21.72 -12.51 10.53
CA GLN A 260 22.62 -13.37 9.76
C GLN A 260 21.90 -14.60 9.18
N ALA A 261 20.97 -15.18 9.94
CA ALA A 261 20.23 -16.37 9.50
C ALA A 261 19.06 -16.04 8.57
N HIS A 262 18.43 -14.87 8.74
CA HIS A 262 17.13 -14.58 8.14
C HIS A 262 17.01 -13.28 7.33
N GLY A 263 18.03 -12.42 7.34
CA GLY A 263 17.96 -11.10 6.68
C GLY A 263 17.69 -11.16 5.18
N GLU A 264 17.98 -12.28 4.52
CA GLU A 264 17.76 -12.48 3.08
C GLU A 264 16.44 -13.21 2.75
N ASN A 265 15.93 -14.04 3.66
CA ASN A 265 14.81 -14.96 3.38
C ASN A 265 13.52 -14.66 4.15
N MET A 266 13.51 -13.65 5.01
CA MET A 266 12.36 -13.25 5.80
C MET A 266 12.21 -11.73 5.82
N THR A 267 10.97 -11.25 5.76
CA THR A 267 10.68 -9.80 5.88
C THR A 267 10.92 -9.34 7.31
N CYS A 268 11.25 -8.05 7.48
CA CYS A 268 11.49 -7.49 8.81
C CYS A 268 10.26 -7.64 9.71
N ALA A 269 9.05 -7.47 9.15
CA ALA A 269 7.78 -7.54 9.87
C ALA A 269 7.50 -8.93 10.46
N ALA A 270 7.90 -10.01 9.80
CA ALA A 270 7.71 -11.38 10.32
C ALA A 270 8.37 -11.57 11.70
N CYS A 271 9.54 -10.98 11.93
CA CYS A 271 10.19 -10.95 13.25
C CYS A 271 9.68 -9.81 14.14
N HIS A 272 9.64 -8.59 13.62
CA HIS A 272 9.51 -7.38 14.42
C HIS A 272 8.08 -7.00 14.78
N ALA A 273 7.07 -7.42 14.02
CA ALA A 273 5.68 -7.26 14.44
C ALA A 273 5.42 -8.13 15.67
N GLN A 274 4.84 -7.54 16.71
CA GLN A 274 4.55 -8.25 17.96
C GLN A 274 3.27 -9.07 17.83
N THR A 275 2.32 -8.60 17.03
CA THR A 275 1.06 -9.28 16.77
C THR A 275 0.47 -8.81 15.45
N VAL A 276 -0.70 -9.34 15.12
CA VAL A 276 -1.55 -8.95 14.02
C VAL A 276 -2.97 -8.88 14.54
N VAL A 277 -3.68 -7.80 14.22
CA VAL A 277 -5.12 -7.70 14.49
C VAL A 277 -5.91 -8.39 13.38
N SER A 278 -6.69 -9.37 13.78
CA SER A 278 -7.56 -10.16 12.91
C SER A 278 -9.02 -9.97 13.28
N CYS A 279 -9.86 -9.69 12.29
CA CYS A 279 -11.31 -9.72 12.44
C CYS A 279 -11.79 -11.14 12.10
N GLN A 280 -12.39 -11.82 13.07
CA GLN A 280 -12.85 -13.20 12.96
C GLN A 280 -14.36 -13.25 13.05
N GLY A 281 -15.01 -13.89 12.08
CA GLY A 281 -16.46 -14.02 12.00
C GLY A 281 -17.17 -12.76 11.50
N CYS A 282 -16.71 -12.18 10.40
CA CYS A 282 -17.44 -11.10 9.72
C CYS A 282 -18.74 -11.63 9.11
N HIS A 283 -19.88 -11.24 9.65
CA HIS A 283 -21.18 -11.75 9.22
C HIS A 283 -21.87 -10.79 8.23
N LEU A 284 -21.84 -11.11 6.93
CA LEU A 284 -22.31 -10.22 5.87
C LEU A 284 -23.81 -9.93 5.97
N ASN A 285 -24.66 -10.89 6.39
CA ASN A 285 -26.11 -10.66 6.49
C ASN A 285 -26.47 -9.49 7.41
N ALA A 286 -25.75 -9.31 8.53
CA ALA A 286 -26.02 -8.21 9.44
C ALA A 286 -25.75 -6.86 8.78
N VAL A 287 -24.62 -6.76 8.08
CA VAL A 287 -24.23 -5.56 7.35
C VAL A 287 -25.23 -5.26 6.24
N ILE A 288 -25.59 -6.27 5.43
CA ILE A 288 -26.59 -6.16 4.36
C ILE A 288 -27.96 -5.71 4.93
N ALA A 289 -28.34 -6.20 6.10
CA ALA A 289 -29.58 -5.81 6.76
C ALA A 289 -29.57 -4.37 7.32
N GLY A 290 -28.39 -3.72 7.39
CA GLY A 290 -28.20 -2.34 7.83
C GLY A 290 -27.51 -2.18 9.19
N ALA A 291 -26.97 -3.25 9.76
CA ALA A 291 -26.13 -3.17 10.95
C ALA A 291 -24.75 -2.56 10.62
N PRO A 292 -24.05 -1.94 11.60
CA PRO A 292 -22.65 -1.58 11.43
C PRO A 292 -21.80 -2.83 11.16
N GLU A 293 -20.67 -2.64 10.50
CA GLU A 293 -19.68 -3.70 10.32
C GLU A 293 -18.99 -4.03 11.65
N PHE A 294 -19.20 -5.25 12.15
CA PHE A 294 -18.46 -5.82 13.28
C PHE A 294 -18.25 -7.33 13.10
N PRO A 295 -17.07 -7.85 13.48
CA PRO A 295 -16.83 -9.29 13.52
C PRO A 295 -17.37 -9.91 14.82
N ASN A 296 -17.45 -11.25 14.88
CA ASN A 296 -17.62 -11.95 16.15
C ASN A 296 -16.55 -11.56 17.18
N GLN A 297 -15.28 -11.48 16.75
CA GLN A 297 -14.19 -11.08 17.62
C GLN A 297 -13.09 -10.33 16.85
N ARG A 298 -12.55 -9.30 17.50
CA ARG A 298 -11.27 -8.67 17.12
C ARG A 298 -10.16 -9.37 17.91
N VAL A 299 -9.45 -10.28 17.25
CA VAL A 299 -8.43 -11.13 17.87
C VAL A 299 -7.04 -10.56 17.61
N PHE A 300 -6.19 -10.62 18.64
CA PHE A 300 -4.77 -10.33 18.57
C PHE A 300 -4.02 -11.25 19.56
N GLY A 301 -2.71 -11.10 19.63
CA GLY A 301 -1.81 -11.99 20.36
C GLY A 301 -1.31 -13.16 19.51
N TRP A 302 -1.49 -13.10 18.19
CA TRP A 302 -0.90 -14.02 17.21
C TRP A 302 -0.23 -13.26 16.07
N LYS A 303 0.51 -13.97 15.22
CA LYS A 303 0.94 -13.54 13.90
C LYS A 303 1.15 -14.76 13.01
N PHE A 304 0.61 -14.75 11.79
CA PHE A 304 0.81 -15.87 10.88
C PHE A 304 2.11 -15.70 10.11
N LEU A 305 2.72 -16.81 9.69
CA LEU A 305 3.85 -16.80 8.75
C LEU A 305 3.43 -17.46 7.45
N VAL A 306 3.53 -16.69 6.37
CA VAL A 306 3.25 -17.11 5.00
C VAL A 306 4.51 -16.94 4.15
N LYS A 307 4.53 -17.47 2.93
CA LYS A 307 5.58 -17.17 1.95
C LYS A 307 5.02 -16.21 0.90
N ASN A 308 5.57 -15.00 0.82
CA ASN A 308 5.11 -14.00 -0.14
C ASN A 308 5.55 -14.31 -1.57
N ASN A 309 5.10 -13.50 -2.54
CA ASN A 309 5.40 -13.68 -3.96
C ASN A 309 6.90 -13.56 -4.31
N GLU A 310 7.72 -12.94 -3.45
CA GLU A 310 9.17 -12.90 -3.61
C GLU A 310 9.86 -14.17 -3.09
N GLY A 311 9.10 -15.12 -2.52
CA GLY A 311 9.61 -16.33 -1.91
C GLY A 311 10.17 -16.14 -0.49
N LYS A 312 9.95 -14.97 0.14
CA LYS A 312 10.37 -14.70 1.52
C LYS A 312 9.28 -15.11 2.51
N ILE A 313 9.70 -15.51 3.71
CA ILE A 313 8.81 -15.67 4.85
C ILE A 313 8.31 -14.28 5.25
N ASP A 314 7.01 -14.11 5.35
CA ASP A 314 6.36 -12.83 5.58
C ASP A 314 5.31 -12.91 6.68
N LEU A 315 4.97 -11.75 7.22
CA LEU A 315 3.90 -11.58 8.16
C LEU A 315 2.56 -11.77 7.45
N GLY A 316 1.77 -12.73 7.93
CA GLY A 316 0.44 -13.02 7.44
C GLY A 316 -0.65 -12.62 8.43
N ASN A 317 -1.85 -12.43 7.90
CA ASN A 317 -3.08 -12.32 8.67
C ASN A 317 -4.09 -13.35 8.17
N MET A 318 -4.98 -13.79 9.07
CA MET A 318 -6.14 -14.58 8.72
C MET A 318 -7.42 -13.83 9.09
N MET A 319 -8.40 -13.84 8.20
CA MET A 319 -9.75 -13.34 8.46
C MET A 319 -10.78 -14.37 8.03
N THR A 320 -11.92 -14.37 8.71
CA THR A 320 -13.03 -15.27 8.41
C THR A 320 -14.30 -14.47 8.21
N ALA A 321 -15.09 -14.87 7.21
CA ALA A 321 -16.38 -14.26 6.93
C ALA A 321 -17.44 -15.32 6.64
N MET A 322 -18.69 -14.96 6.88
CA MET A 322 -19.84 -15.81 6.63
C MET A 322 -21.03 -15.03 6.05
N TYR A 323 -21.84 -15.76 5.29
CA TYR A 323 -23.06 -15.28 4.68
C TYR A 323 -24.07 -16.43 4.61
N VAL A 324 -25.31 -16.20 5.02
CA VAL A 324 -26.42 -17.13 4.82
C VAL A 324 -27.18 -16.69 3.57
N ASP A 325 -27.32 -17.57 2.59
CA ASP A 325 -28.04 -17.24 1.35
C ASP A 325 -29.57 -17.28 1.52
N ASP A 326 -30.30 -16.93 0.45
CA ASP A 326 -31.77 -16.92 0.45
C ASP A 326 -32.40 -18.31 0.65
N ALA A 327 -31.65 -19.39 0.41
CA ALA A 327 -32.08 -20.76 0.70
C ALA A 327 -31.86 -21.15 2.17
N GLY A 328 -31.15 -20.32 2.93
CA GLY A 328 -30.78 -20.57 4.32
C GLY A 328 -29.48 -21.34 4.48
N ASP A 329 -28.72 -21.55 3.40
CA ASP A 329 -27.45 -22.25 3.46
C ASP A 329 -26.35 -21.28 3.93
N LEU A 330 -25.58 -21.70 4.93
CA LEU A 330 -24.41 -20.98 5.38
C LEU A 330 -23.29 -21.12 4.35
N LYS A 331 -22.63 -19.99 4.04
CA LYS A 331 -21.45 -19.89 3.20
C LYS A 331 -20.31 -19.35 4.04
N THR A 332 -19.16 -20.01 4.01
CA THR A 332 -18.01 -19.69 4.86
C THR A 332 -16.73 -19.52 4.05
N ILE A 333 -15.93 -18.50 4.40
CA ILE A 333 -14.62 -18.26 3.79
C ILE A 333 -13.56 -17.98 4.84
N ALA A 334 -12.39 -18.60 4.68
CA ALA A 334 -11.18 -18.26 5.41
C ALA A 334 -10.13 -17.68 4.44
N VAL A 335 -9.65 -16.48 4.76
CA VAL A 335 -8.71 -15.73 3.91
C VAL A 335 -7.38 -15.59 4.63
N LEU A 336 -6.30 -15.99 3.95
CA LEU A 336 -4.91 -15.78 4.37
C LEU A 336 -4.23 -14.86 3.38
N SER A 337 -3.46 -13.88 3.85
CA SER A 337 -2.74 -12.94 2.98
C SER A 337 -1.56 -12.35 3.74
N PRO A 338 -0.50 -11.88 3.04
CA PRO A 338 0.47 -11.00 3.68
C PRO A 338 -0.26 -9.80 4.29
N TYR A 339 0.28 -9.31 5.41
CA TYR A 339 -0.31 -8.20 6.14
C TYR A 339 0.77 -7.47 6.91
N TYR A 340 0.62 -6.15 7.01
CA TYR A 340 1.49 -5.31 7.82
C TYR A 340 0.71 -4.71 8.99
N ASP A 341 1.11 -5.03 10.22
CA ASP A 341 0.50 -4.56 11.46
C ASP A 341 1.32 -3.42 12.09
N HIS A 342 0.69 -2.43 12.69
CA HIS A 342 1.38 -1.29 13.33
C HIS A 342 1.67 -1.60 14.81
N SER A 343 2.34 -2.75 15.02
CA SER A 343 2.72 -3.28 16.34
C SER A 343 4.22 -3.60 16.42
N ILE A 344 5.06 -2.80 15.76
CA ILE A 344 6.49 -3.07 15.64
C ILE A 344 7.20 -2.95 17.00
N GLY A 345 7.84 -4.03 17.42
CA GLY A 345 8.60 -4.13 18.65
C GLY A 345 10.11 -4.14 18.43
N LYS A 346 10.85 -3.85 19.50
CA LYS A 346 12.30 -4.08 19.59
C LYS A 346 12.56 -5.25 20.55
N PRO A 347 12.82 -6.47 20.03
CA PRO A 347 13.16 -7.62 20.88
C PRO A 347 14.36 -7.31 21.78
N LYS A 348 14.23 -7.62 23.07
CA LYS A 348 15.32 -7.45 24.06
C LYS A 348 16.01 -8.77 24.39
N ASP A 349 15.34 -9.89 24.16
CA ASP A 349 15.83 -11.24 24.37
C ASP A 349 15.74 -12.01 23.06
N ILE A 350 16.91 -12.34 22.50
CA ILE A 350 17.01 -13.06 21.24
C ILE A 350 16.62 -14.54 21.39
N ASN A 351 16.86 -15.16 22.55
CA ASN A 351 16.49 -16.55 22.79
C ASN A 351 14.96 -16.68 22.84
N ALA A 352 14.30 -15.77 23.56
CA ALA A 352 12.85 -15.68 23.59
C ALA A 352 12.26 -15.39 22.20
N LEU A 353 12.90 -14.53 21.40
CA LEU A 353 12.48 -14.26 20.02
C LEU A 353 12.55 -15.50 19.14
N CYS A 354 13.68 -16.21 19.13
CA CYS A 354 13.86 -17.42 18.33
C CYS A 354 12.90 -18.54 18.76
N ALA A 355 12.66 -18.69 20.07
CA ALA A 355 11.73 -19.66 20.63
C ALA A 355 10.29 -19.48 20.10
N GLN A 356 9.88 -18.26 19.73
CA GLN A 356 8.55 -18.05 19.15
C GLN A 356 8.31 -18.89 17.89
N CYS A 357 9.34 -19.17 17.08
CA CYS A 357 9.22 -19.98 15.87
C CYS A 357 9.75 -21.41 16.06
N HIS A 358 10.86 -21.54 16.80
CA HIS A 358 11.61 -22.79 16.91
C HIS A 358 11.33 -23.58 18.18
N ASP A 359 10.63 -23.03 19.16
CA ASP A 359 10.07 -23.78 20.28
C ASP A 359 8.56 -23.52 20.39
N ASN A 360 7.90 -23.69 19.25
CA ASN A 360 6.57 -23.15 19.03
C ASN A 360 5.50 -24.19 19.39
N PRO A 361 4.59 -23.88 20.34
CA PRO A 361 3.53 -24.80 20.74
C PRO A 361 2.57 -25.17 19.60
N ASN A 362 2.31 -24.26 18.65
CA ASN A 362 1.47 -24.54 17.49
C ASN A 362 2.12 -25.53 16.53
N VAL A 363 3.46 -25.43 16.35
CA VAL A 363 4.20 -26.41 15.53
C VAL A 363 4.25 -27.77 16.21
N LYS A 364 4.42 -27.82 17.54
CA LYS A 364 4.35 -29.07 18.31
C LYS A 364 2.97 -29.72 18.20
N ALA A 365 1.89 -28.96 18.40
CA ALA A 365 0.52 -29.45 18.24
C ALA A 365 0.27 -30.00 16.84
N TYR A 366 0.73 -29.30 15.79
CA TYR A 366 0.66 -29.78 14.42
C TYR A 366 1.45 -31.07 14.21
N ASN A 367 2.68 -31.17 14.71
CA ASN A 367 3.49 -32.39 14.56
C ASN A 367 2.89 -33.60 15.30
N GLU A 368 2.21 -33.37 16.42
CA GLU A 368 1.59 -34.43 17.23
C GLU A 368 0.23 -34.88 16.69
N THR A 369 -0.56 -33.95 16.15
CA THR A 369 -1.98 -34.19 15.84
C THR A 369 -2.34 -33.99 14.37
N GLY A 370 -1.46 -33.39 13.58
CA GLY A 370 -1.76 -32.91 12.23
C GLY A 370 -2.64 -31.66 12.19
N ALA A 371 -2.87 -30.98 13.33
CA ALA A 371 -3.81 -29.87 13.42
C ALA A 371 -3.31 -28.66 14.22
N ILE A 372 -3.81 -27.47 13.85
CA ILE A 372 -3.70 -26.23 14.62
C ILE A 372 -5.10 -25.67 14.80
N VAL A 373 -5.56 -25.55 16.04
CA VAL A 373 -6.91 -25.06 16.37
C VAL A 373 -6.90 -23.55 16.44
N ILE A 374 -7.33 -22.89 15.36
CA ILE A 374 -7.36 -21.42 15.32
C ILE A 374 -8.54 -20.90 16.15
N SER A 375 -9.72 -21.47 15.94
CA SER A 375 -10.94 -21.13 16.65
C SER A 375 -11.80 -22.36 16.95
N GLN A 376 -12.58 -22.28 18.01
CA GLN A 376 -13.49 -23.32 18.46
C GLN A 376 -14.74 -22.71 19.10
N TRP A 377 -15.86 -23.43 19.07
CA TRP A 377 -17.06 -23.08 19.83
C TRP A 377 -17.05 -23.77 21.19
N ASP A 378 -17.19 -22.99 22.26
CA ASP A 378 -17.43 -23.50 23.60
C ASP A 378 -18.94 -23.60 23.82
N GLU A 379 -19.49 -24.82 23.69
CA GLU A 379 -20.92 -25.07 23.85
C GLU A 379 -21.43 -24.71 25.25
N ALA A 380 -20.63 -25.00 26.29
CA ALA A 380 -21.03 -24.75 27.67
C ALA A 380 -21.10 -23.25 27.98
N ALA A 381 -20.19 -22.47 27.39
CA ALA A 381 -20.17 -21.01 27.54
C ALA A 381 -20.95 -20.27 26.45
N GLY A 382 -21.42 -20.95 25.41
CA GLY A 382 -22.13 -20.36 24.27
C GLY A 382 -21.34 -19.29 23.53
N LYS A 383 -20.02 -19.50 23.32
CA LYS A 383 -19.14 -18.48 22.73
C LYS A 383 -17.97 -19.05 21.93
N MET A 384 -17.43 -18.23 21.05
CA MET A 384 -16.16 -18.51 20.36
C MET A 384 -14.96 -18.40 21.30
N VAL A 385 -13.98 -19.29 21.09
CA VAL A 385 -12.68 -19.28 21.76
C VAL A 385 -11.58 -19.38 20.69
N TYR A 386 -10.47 -18.69 20.93
CA TYR A 386 -9.32 -18.61 20.02
C TYR A 386 -8.05 -19.08 20.74
N PRO A 387 -7.82 -20.41 20.84
CA PRO A 387 -6.77 -20.98 21.67
C PRO A 387 -5.36 -20.75 21.10
N THR A 388 -5.23 -20.64 19.78
CA THR A 388 -3.95 -20.31 19.13
C THR A 388 -3.45 -18.92 19.55
N LYS A 389 -2.15 -18.84 19.89
CA LYS A 389 -1.42 -17.62 20.25
C LYS A 389 0.01 -17.65 19.68
N GLY A 390 0.67 -16.50 19.67
CA GLY A 390 2.05 -16.35 19.21
C GLY A 390 2.20 -16.52 17.71
N VAL A 391 3.37 -17.02 17.28
CA VAL A 391 3.65 -17.28 15.87
C VAL A 391 2.84 -18.49 15.39
N VAL A 392 2.19 -18.37 14.24
CA VAL A 392 1.39 -19.42 13.61
C VAL A 392 1.93 -19.67 12.19
N PRO A 393 2.85 -20.62 12.01
CA PRO A 393 3.33 -20.98 10.68
C PRO A 393 2.20 -21.61 9.88
N VAL A 394 1.98 -21.17 8.62
CA VAL A 394 0.97 -21.75 7.74
C VAL A 394 1.57 -22.98 7.04
N PRO A 395 1.12 -24.21 7.34
CA PRO A 395 1.70 -25.42 6.78
C PRO A 395 1.23 -25.64 5.32
N PRO A 396 1.95 -26.47 4.53
CA PRO A 396 1.54 -26.82 3.16
C PRO A 396 0.11 -27.35 3.04
N ASP A 397 -0.37 -28.07 4.06
CA ASP A 397 -1.68 -28.71 4.14
C ASP A 397 -2.67 -27.92 5.05
N TYR A 398 -2.49 -26.60 5.14
CA TYR A 398 -3.29 -25.72 6.02
C TYR A 398 -4.81 -25.92 5.89
N GLN A 399 -5.30 -26.26 4.68
CA GLN A 399 -6.72 -26.46 4.42
C GLN A 399 -7.32 -27.60 5.25
N THR A 400 -6.52 -28.60 5.62
CA THR A 400 -6.92 -29.70 6.51
C THR A 400 -6.39 -29.55 7.92
N ALA A 401 -5.22 -28.91 8.08
CA ALA A 401 -4.55 -28.74 9.38
C ALA A 401 -5.21 -27.67 10.24
N PHE A 402 -5.66 -26.55 9.67
CA PHE A 402 -6.31 -25.49 10.43
C PHE A 402 -7.74 -25.88 10.77
N LYS A 403 -8.07 -25.85 12.07
CA LYS A 403 -9.43 -26.03 12.57
C LYS A 403 -10.02 -24.66 12.90
N ILE A 404 -11.13 -24.34 12.25
CA ILE A 404 -11.76 -23.02 12.28
C ILE A 404 -13.26 -23.21 12.40
N VAL A 405 -13.87 -22.52 13.36
CA VAL A 405 -15.32 -22.45 13.53
C VAL A 405 -15.85 -21.10 13.05
N PHE A 406 -17.03 -21.14 12.43
CA PHE A 406 -17.78 -20.05 11.82
C PHE A 406 -19.08 -19.84 12.60
N PRO A 407 -19.17 -18.82 13.47
CA PRO A 407 -20.39 -18.51 14.20
C PRO A 407 -21.37 -17.70 13.35
N ILE A 408 -22.67 -17.82 13.63
CA ILE A 408 -23.73 -17.03 12.98
C ILE A 408 -24.49 -16.17 13.98
N ILE A 409 -25.07 -15.06 13.51
CA ILE A 409 -25.93 -14.20 14.33
C ILE A 409 -27.37 -14.70 14.22
N SER A 410 -27.93 -15.17 15.33
CA SER A 410 -29.30 -15.72 15.35
C SER A 410 -30.40 -14.65 15.32
N ASN A 411 -30.07 -13.39 15.63
CA ASN A 411 -31.00 -12.28 15.74
C ASN A 411 -30.64 -11.09 14.83
N VAL A 412 -30.28 -11.36 13.57
CA VAL A 412 -29.86 -10.32 12.59
C VAL A 412 -30.86 -9.16 12.49
N GLU A 413 -32.16 -9.45 12.46
CA GLU A 413 -33.20 -8.42 12.32
C GLU A 413 -33.21 -7.45 13.51
N GLU A 414 -33.08 -7.96 14.73
CA GLU A 414 -33.03 -7.15 15.97
C GLU A 414 -31.81 -6.23 15.97
N VAL A 415 -30.64 -6.78 15.62
CA VAL A 415 -29.38 -6.04 15.52
C VAL A 415 -29.47 -4.94 14.46
N ALA A 416 -29.98 -5.27 13.28
CA ALA A 416 -30.12 -4.33 12.17
C ALA A 416 -31.15 -3.23 12.48
N GLN A 417 -32.26 -3.56 13.15
CA GLN A 417 -33.26 -2.59 13.54
C GLN A 417 -32.71 -1.60 14.57
N ALA A 418 -31.97 -2.07 15.58
CA ALA A 418 -31.33 -1.20 16.57
C ALA A 418 -30.38 -0.18 15.92
N ALA A 419 -29.64 -0.59 14.89
CA ALA A 419 -28.80 0.31 14.11
C ALA A 419 -29.63 1.39 13.37
N LYS A 420 -30.74 0.99 12.73
CA LYS A 420 -31.67 1.90 12.03
C LYS A 420 -32.32 2.89 12.98
N ASP A 421 -32.54 2.50 14.23
CA ASP A 421 -33.09 3.35 15.30
C ASP A 421 -32.06 4.34 15.86
N GLY A 422 -30.82 4.35 15.33
CA GLY A 422 -29.77 5.30 15.70
C GLY A 422 -28.97 4.89 16.94
N MET A 423 -29.04 3.63 17.37
CA MET A 423 -28.24 3.12 18.47
C MET A 423 -26.73 3.20 18.13
N PRO A 424 -25.86 3.63 19.07
CA PRO A 424 -24.42 3.66 18.84
C PRO A 424 -23.88 2.28 18.45
N ALA A 425 -22.96 2.24 17.48
CA ALA A 425 -22.45 0.97 16.93
C ALA A 425 -21.89 0.00 17.99
N ALA A 426 -21.23 0.54 19.02
CA ALA A 426 -20.69 -0.26 20.12
C ALA A 426 -21.77 -0.93 20.98
N GLU A 427 -22.99 -0.38 21.04
CA GLU A 427 -24.12 -1.00 21.74
C GLU A 427 -24.85 -1.98 20.81
N VAL A 428 -24.96 -1.66 19.51
CA VAL A 428 -25.52 -2.60 18.51
C VAL A 428 -24.74 -3.92 18.48
N GLU A 429 -23.40 -3.87 18.51
CA GLU A 429 -22.54 -5.05 18.52
C GLU A 429 -22.86 -5.98 19.71
N LYS A 430 -23.23 -5.42 20.88
CA LYS A 430 -23.56 -6.20 22.08
C LYS A 430 -24.91 -6.92 22.00
N LEU A 431 -25.78 -6.52 21.08
CA LEU A 431 -27.08 -7.18 20.87
C LEU A 431 -26.94 -8.50 20.09
N ALA A 432 -25.81 -8.71 19.39
CA ALA A 432 -25.62 -9.89 18.56
C ALA A 432 -25.59 -11.18 19.39
N LYS A 433 -26.54 -12.07 19.14
CA LYS A 433 -26.64 -13.42 19.73
C LYS A 433 -25.97 -14.43 18.81
N TRP A 434 -24.72 -14.73 19.11
CA TRP A 434 -23.92 -15.69 18.37
C TRP A 434 -24.33 -17.12 18.70
N ILE A 435 -24.39 -17.97 17.68
CA ILE A 435 -24.54 -19.43 17.81
C ILE A 435 -23.53 -20.13 16.91
N PHE A 436 -23.30 -21.43 17.16
CA PHE A 436 -22.51 -22.26 16.27
C PHE A 436 -23.14 -22.32 14.87
N GLY A 437 -22.32 -22.17 13.82
CA GLY A 437 -22.71 -22.38 12.43
C GLY A 437 -22.03 -23.62 11.87
N GLU A 438 -20.77 -23.50 11.49
CA GLU A 438 -19.97 -24.56 10.85
C GLU A 438 -18.54 -24.62 11.39
N ASP A 439 -17.84 -25.74 11.16
CA ASP A 439 -16.47 -26.01 11.63
C ASP A 439 -15.45 -26.22 10.51
N ALA A 440 -15.80 -25.84 9.29
CA ALA A 440 -14.91 -25.81 8.14
C ALA A 440 -15.31 -24.66 7.18
N PRO A 441 -14.34 -24.06 6.47
CA PRO A 441 -14.65 -23.13 5.39
C PRO A 441 -15.08 -23.88 4.12
N ASP A 442 -16.11 -23.39 3.44
CA ASP A 442 -16.42 -23.78 2.06
C ASP A 442 -15.31 -23.36 1.10
N MET A 443 -14.67 -22.23 1.41
CA MET A 443 -13.63 -21.63 0.57
C MET A 443 -12.43 -21.17 1.38
N TRP A 444 -11.26 -21.52 0.88
CA TRP A 444 -10.00 -20.90 1.26
C TRP A 444 -9.56 -19.93 0.17
N GLN A 445 -9.15 -18.72 0.57
CA GLN A 445 -8.50 -17.77 -0.32
C GLN A 445 -7.12 -17.43 0.22
N MET A 446 -6.10 -17.56 -0.62
CA MET A 446 -4.74 -17.11 -0.31
C MET A 446 -4.16 -16.33 -1.47
N ASN A 447 -4.22 -14.99 -1.38
CA ASN A 447 -3.72 -14.10 -2.42
C ASN A 447 -2.37 -13.52 -2.00
N TYR A 448 -1.49 -13.30 -2.99
CA TYR A 448 -0.15 -12.71 -2.82
C TYR A 448 0.80 -13.50 -1.89
N ALA A 449 0.42 -14.73 -1.55
CA ALA A 449 1.21 -15.63 -0.74
C ALA A 449 0.90 -17.09 -1.06
N THR A 450 1.76 -17.94 -0.54
CA THR A 450 1.63 -19.39 -0.47
C THR A 450 1.88 -19.84 0.97
N PRO A 451 1.45 -21.06 1.37
CA PRO A 451 1.90 -21.64 2.63
C PRO A 451 3.42 -21.78 2.66
N LEU A 452 3.98 -21.97 3.85
CA LEU A 452 5.39 -22.28 3.99
C LEU A 452 5.71 -23.65 3.38
N ASP A 453 6.92 -23.81 2.83
CA ASP A 453 7.34 -25.09 2.24
C ASP A 453 7.47 -26.21 3.29
N LYS A 454 7.76 -25.82 4.53
CA LYS A 454 7.89 -26.72 5.68
C LYS A 454 7.70 -25.96 6.98
N MET A 455 7.28 -26.68 8.01
CA MET A 455 7.20 -26.13 9.36
C MET A 455 8.59 -25.79 9.91
N PRO A 456 8.72 -24.73 10.74
CA PRO A 456 9.98 -24.40 11.40
C PRO A 456 10.51 -25.58 12.23
N PRO A 457 11.82 -25.89 12.15
CA PRO A 457 12.40 -26.96 12.94
C PRO A 457 12.28 -26.63 14.43
N GLN A 458 11.90 -27.63 15.22
CA GLN A 458 11.76 -27.48 16.66
C GLN A 458 13.13 -27.67 17.35
N MET A 459 13.68 -26.59 17.91
CA MET A 459 14.99 -26.53 18.53
C MET A 459 15.07 -25.40 19.57
N GLN A 460 15.92 -25.61 20.58
CA GLN A 460 16.21 -24.62 21.62
C GLN A 460 17.49 -23.86 21.28
N PHE A 461 17.48 -22.54 21.50
CA PHE A 461 18.66 -21.71 21.37
C PHE A 461 19.14 -21.23 22.73
N SER A 462 20.46 -21.15 22.89
CA SER A 462 21.11 -20.57 24.05
C SER A 462 22.25 -19.67 23.57
N PHE A 463 21.88 -18.50 23.07
CA PHE A 463 22.82 -17.44 22.78
C PHE A 463 23.18 -16.74 24.10
N PRO A 464 24.46 -16.38 24.32
CA PRO A 464 24.85 -15.57 25.46
C PRO A 464 24.04 -14.26 25.44
N THR A 465 23.37 -13.93 26.54
CA THR A 465 22.71 -12.63 26.68
C THR A 465 23.79 -11.54 26.54
N PRO A 466 23.66 -10.58 25.61
CA PRO A 466 24.60 -9.48 25.51
C PRO A 466 24.68 -8.78 26.87
N THR A 467 25.88 -8.71 27.43
CA THR A 467 26.11 -7.88 28.62
C THR A 467 25.95 -6.41 28.18
N PRO A 468 25.17 -5.58 28.90
CA PRO A 468 24.86 -4.20 28.49
C PRO A 468 26.07 -3.36 28.12
#